data_AF-A0A0G4IPC3-F1
#
_entry.id   AF-A0A0G4IPC3-F1
#
_cell.length_a   1.000
_cell.length_b   1.000
_cell.length_c   1.000
_cell.angle_alpha   90.00
_cell.angle_beta   90.00
_cell.angle_gamma   90.00
#
_symmetry.space_group_name_H-M   'P 1'
#
loop_
_entity.id
_entity.type
_entity.pdbx_description
1 polymer ?
#
loop_
_entity_poly.entity_id
_entity_poly.type
_entity_poly.pdbx_seq_one_letter_code
_entity_poly.pdbx_strand_id
1 'polypeptide(L)'
;MRSVPQNRYLGPQGTDPVVVNVTAGFMVVNSDTLCVTNRDVPEEARGRIVLLVSGAGAPLVGCPVSVMYNHLHEKGVAAWIKIFPNGKYLTDPIVFYPRNRDTPGPDRNAMLFVQVEEPAQPGTSLIDYLVGSWQKKDSIVISVRPDVNDWDDFYPRWYIQVLLRWIPTVVLGVVSVLAARFLRKHLTLINAEFDGTLPAPSVRTRRRRIKFIASRLSIVHLILVIELVTSFAMCAFTGIGGWASNDILPHEMTLFFLTGLSGWGFTCDVLSAVFWTSIIKEIPGSGRGSWFGRLLDRHHMITVAFCVLPVTLDTVACLLNALYVNLPYVYQLTAALIMILQLVVGIQFLVQSLRFQRILSGTVHRSTRPDAMHRLLVRLSRWTLYLSVSMIAFVCFLSVGVGTFVYTHVGWVLFWAGCQTMRALTSLCRVMLAQPSPARDERRIVPVQAPDVDGDTLVH
;
A
#
# COMPACT_ATOMS: atom_id res chain seq x y z
N MET A 1 -13.78 -17.28 23.11
CA MET A 1 -12.54 -16.58 22.68
C MET A 1 -12.85 -15.90 21.36
N ARG A 2 -12.23 -14.75 21.05
CA ARG A 2 -12.31 -14.17 19.71
C ARG A 2 -11.14 -14.71 18.91
N SER A 3 -11.41 -15.46 17.84
CA SER A 3 -10.34 -15.90 16.96
C SER A 3 -9.84 -14.71 16.11
N VAL A 4 -8.61 -14.75 15.61
CA VAL A 4 -8.00 -13.68 14.80
C VAL A 4 -8.14 -13.90 13.30
N PRO A 5 -8.01 -12.82 12.51
CA PRO A 5 -7.96 -12.94 11.06
C PRO A 5 -6.86 -13.90 10.62
N GLN A 6 -7.28 -15.10 10.20
CA GLN A 6 -6.43 -16.15 9.65
C GLN A 6 -7.15 -16.72 8.43
N ASN A 7 -6.43 -16.82 7.31
CA ASN A 7 -6.92 -17.57 6.14
C ASN A 7 -6.30 -18.97 6.06
N ARG A 8 -5.19 -19.17 6.79
CA ARG A 8 -4.38 -20.37 6.78
C ARG A 8 -4.01 -20.71 8.19
N TYR A 9 -4.12 -21.99 8.49
CA TYR A 9 -3.78 -22.53 9.79
C TYR A 9 -2.46 -23.29 9.73
N LEU A 10 -1.74 -23.23 10.83
CA LEU A 10 -0.77 -24.24 11.19
C LEU A 10 -1.48 -25.16 12.18
N GLY A 11 -1.49 -26.46 11.94
CA GLY A 11 -2.17 -27.44 12.77
C GLY A 11 -3.62 -27.74 12.39
N PRO A 12 -4.14 -28.91 12.82
CA PRO A 12 -5.54 -29.28 12.64
C PRO A 12 -6.49 -28.26 13.29
N GLN A 13 -7.62 -27.99 12.63
CA GLN A 13 -8.71 -27.15 13.13
C GLN A 13 -9.90 -27.99 13.62
N GLY A 14 -10.82 -27.37 14.36
CA GLY A 14 -12.00 -28.07 14.88
C GLY A 14 -12.93 -28.67 13.80
N THR A 15 -12.77 -28.24 12.55
CA THR A 15 -13.48 -28.73 11.36
C THR A 15 -12.75 -29.84 10.61
N ASP A 16 -11.49 -30.14 10.96
CA ASP A 16 -10.69 -31.16 10.28
C ASP A 16 -11.09 -32.59 10.71
N PRO A 17 -11.05 -33.58 9.81
CA PRO A 17 -11.48 -34.95 10.11
C PRO A 17 -10.59 -35.70 11.12
N VAL A 18 -9.39 -35.19 11.41
CA VAL A 18 -8.41 -35.78 12.33
C VAL A 18 -8.34 -34.92 13.60
N VAL A 19 -9.42 -34.94 14.39
CA VAL A 19 -9.46 -34.24 15.68
C VAL A 19 -8.87 -35.13 16.77
N VAL A 20 -7.68 -34.79 17.27
CA VAL A 20 -7.13 -35.44 18.46
C VAL A 20 -6.81 -34.38 19.49
N ASN A 21 -7.57 -34.37 20.59
CA ASN A 21 -7.19 -33.60 21.77
C ASN A 21 -5.84 -34.13 22.27
N VAL A 22 -4.89 -33.23 22.50
CA VAL A 22 -3.55 -33.60 22.95
C VAL A 22 -3.43 -33.29 24.42
N THR A 23 -3.12 -34.29 25.24
CA THR A 23 -2.72 -34.09 26.64
C THR A 23 -1.36 -34.73 26.83
N ALA A 24 -0.33 -33.92 27.11
CA ALA A 24 1.04 -34.42 27.22
C ALA A 24 1.89 -33.56 28.16
N GLY A 25 3.08 -34.06 28.47
CA GLY A 25 4.09 -33.35 29.25
C GLY A 25 4.62 -32.13 28.52
N PHE A 26 5.03 -31.12 29.28
CA PHE A 26 5.55 -29.85 28.78
C PHE A 26 7.08 -29.86 28.59
N MET A 27 7.58 -29.05 27.66
CA MET A 27 9.01 -28.79 27.46
C MET A 27 9.25 -27.37 26.90
N VAL A 28 10.35 -26.75 27.30
CA VAL A 28 10.83 -25.49 26.71
C VAL A 28 11.94 -25.80 25.71
N VAL A 29 11.86 -25.22 24.52
CA VAL A 29 12.83 -25.42 23.43
C VAL A 29 13.37 -24.08 22.94
N ASN A 30 14.68 -24.00 22.71
CA ASN A 30 15.29 -22.81 22.12
C ASN A 30 14.90 -22.69 20.64
N SER A 31 14.41 -21.53 20.21
CA SER A 31 14.01 -21.28 18.83
C SER A 31 15.05 -20.59 17.95
N ASP A 32 16.21 -20.23 18.48
CA ASP A 32 17.19 -19.37 17.77
C ASP A 32 17.68 -19.98 16.43
N THR A 33 17.75 -21.31 16.31
CA THR A 33 18.23 -22.02 15.12
C THR A 33 17.12 -22.69 14.30
N LEU A 34 15.87 -22.63 14.76
CA LEU A 34 14.71 -23.29 14.15
C LEU A 34 14.36 -22.76 12.75
N CYS A 35 14.94 -21.65 12.32
CA CYS A 35 14.79 -21.17 10.95
C CYS A 35 15.71 -21.88 9.94
N VAL A 36 16.73 -22.58 10.42
CA VAL A 36 17.75 -23.23 9.58
C VAL A 36 17.74 -24.74 9.78
N THR A 37 17.52 -25.20 11.01
CA THR A 37 17.60 -26.61 11.34
C THR A 37 16.74 -26.99 12.55
N ASN A 38 16.30 -28.24 12.59
CA ASN A 38 15.66 -28.85 13.75
C ASN A 38 16.65 -29.59 14.65
N ARG A 39 17.95 -29.62 14.34
CA ARG A 39 18.96 -30.41 15.08
C ARG A 39 19.02 -30.08 16.56
N ASP A 40 18.81 -28.81 16.90
CA ASP A 40 18.89 -28.32 18.28
C ASP A 40 17.60 -28.58 19.07
N VAL A 41 16.55 -29.12 18.42
CA VAL A 41 15.38 -29.66 19.11
C VAL A 41 15.71 -31.05 19.66
N PRO A 42 15.71 -31.23 20.99
CA PRO A 42 16.04 -32.53 21.60
C PRO A 42 15.03 -33.61 21.22
N GLU A 43 15.48 -34.87 21.12
CA GLU A 43 14.57 -36.00 20.86
C GLU A 43 13.53 -36.21 21.97
N GLU A 44 13.82 -35.72 23.18
CA GLU A 44 12.90 -35.71 24.33
C GLU A 44 11.64 -34.88 24.09
N ALA A 45 11.66 -33.96 23.13
CA ALA A 45 10.50 -33.15 22.74
C ALA A 45 9.42 -33.97 22.00
N ARG A 46 9.76 -35.17 21.53
CA ARG A 46 8.82 -36.06 20.84
C ARG A 46 7.65 -36.42 21.77
N GLY A 47 6.43 -36.25 21.27
CA GLY A 47 5.19 -36.49 22.01
C GLY A 47 4.90 -35.46 23.10
N ARG A 48 5.72 -34.42 23.26
CA ARG A 48 5.52 -33.36 24.25
C ARG A 48 4.88 -32.12 23.65
N ILE A 49 4.36 -31.28 24.53
CA ILE A 49 3.90 -29.93 24.18
C ILE A 49 5.05 -28.96 24.42
N VAL A 50 5.41 -28.19 23.40
CA VAL A 50 6.57 -27.30 23.44
C VAL A 50 6.18 -25.83 23.53
N LEU A 51 6.92 -25.07 24.34
CA LEU A 51 7.00 -23.63 24.28
C LEU A 51 8.35 -23.24 23.68
N LEU A 52 8.29 -22.44 22.61
CA LEU A 52 9.49 -21.87 22.02
C LEU A 52 9.89 -20.61 22.78
N VAL A 53 11.15 -20.55 23.19
CA VAL A 53 11.78 -19.35 23.74
C VAL A 53 12.97 -18.98 22.88
N SER A 54 13.09 -17.70 22.55
CA SER A 54 14.30 -17.18 21.92
C SER A 54 15.23 -16.64 23.00
N GLY A 55 16.54 -16.79 22.81
CA GLY A 55 17.53 -16.20 23.71
C GLY A 55 17.51 -14.67 23.69
N ALA A 56 18.48 -14.06 24.37
CA ALA A 56 18.64 -12.60 24.48
C ALA A 56 18.90 -11.87 23.14
N GLY A 57 18.97 -12.59 22.02
CA GLY A 57 19.09 -12.01 20.69
C GLY A 57 18.25 -12.81 19.69
N ALA A 58 17.02 -12.35 19.43
CA ALA A 58 16.25 -12.84 18.29
C ALA A 58 17.09 -12.68 17.01
N PRO A 59 17.12 -13.68 16.12
CA PRO A 59 17.96 -13.61 14.92
C PRO A 59 17.53 -12.42 14.06
N LEU A 60 18.52 -11.68 13.54
CA LEU A 60 18.31 -10.53 12.66
C LEU A 60 17.48 -10.90 11.42
N VAL A 61 17.67 -12.12 10.91
CA VAL A 61 16.90 -12.71 9.82
C VAL A 61 16.09 -13.87 10.38
N GLY A 62 14.77 -13.74 10.32
CA GLY A 62 13.83 -14.78 10.70
C GLY A 62 13.44 -15.68 9.53
N CYS A 63 12.33 -16.39 9.71
CA CYS A 63 11.76 -17.27 8.71
C CYS A 63 10.22 -17.32 8.86
N PRO A 64 9.50 -17.87 7.88
CA PRO A 64 8.08 -18.13 8.02
C PRO A 64 7.79 -19.04 9.21
N VAL A 65 6.70 -18.78 9.95
CA VAL A 65 6.27 -19.62 11.08
C VAL A 65 6.00 -21.06 10.64
N SER A 66 5.61 -21.28 9.38
CA SER A 66 5.43 -22.62 8.81
C SER A 66 6.72 -23.44 8.76
N VAL A 67 7.90 -22.81 8.59
CA VAL A 67 9.20 -23.50 8.63
C VAL A 67 9.45 -24.04 10.03
N MET A 68 9.25 -23.20 11.05
CA MET A 68 9.39 -23.61 12.45
C MET A 68 8.42 -24.73 12.81
N TYR A 69 7.17 -24.60 12.35
CA TYR A 69 6.14 -25.63 12.54
C TYR A 69 6.56 -26.98 11.93
N ASN A 70 7.05 -26.99 10.69
CA ASN A 70 7.50 -28.23 10.03
C ASN A 70 8.66 -28.88 10.78
N HIS A 71 9.64 -28.09 11.23
CA HIS A 71 10.77 -28.62 11.98
C HIS A 71 10.38 -29.24 13.32
N LEU A 72 9.42 -28.66 14.03
CA LEU A 72 8.85 -29.27 15.24
C LEU A 72 8.02 -30.51 14.92
N HIS A 73 7.25 -30.46 13.84
CA HIS A 73 6.45 -31.61 13.39
C HIS A 73 7.33 -32.81 13.00
N GLU A 74 8.42 -32.59 12.27
CA GLU A 74 9.44 -33.62 11.92
C GLU A 74 10.06 -34.27 13.16
N LYS A 75 10.20 -33.51 14.25
CA LYS A 75 10.68 -33.99 15.54
C LYS A 75 9.63 -34.78 16.35
N GLY A 76 8.40 -34.84 15.84
CA GLY A 76 7.29 -35.55 16.46
C GLY A 76 6.74 -34.85 17.69
N VAL A 77 6.86 -33.52 17.76
CA VAL A 77 6.20 -32.70 18.80
C VAL A 77 4.69 -32.85 18.70
N ALA A 78 4.00 -32.93 19.85
CA ALA A 78 2.56 -33.15 19.89
C ALA A 78 1.75 -31.85 19.73
N ALA A 79 2.21 -30.75 20.35
CA ALA A 79 1.67 -29.42 20.12
C ALA A 79 2.70 -28.32 20.37
N TRP A 80 2.53 -27.18 19.72
CA TRP A 80 3.32 -25.97 19.94
C TRP A 80 2.46 -24.85 20.52
N ILE A 81 2.86 -24.32 21.68
CA ILE A 81 2.25 -23.15 22.31
C ILE A 81 3.09 -21.90 22.01
N LYS A 82 2.42 -20.86 21.52
CA LYS A 82 2.95 -19.51 21.36
C LYS A 82 2.21 -18.56 22.29
N ILE A 83 2.93 -17.98 23.24
CA ILE A 83 2.35 -17.03 24.21
C ILE A 83 2.62 -15.61 23.74
N PHE A 84 1.64 -14.73 23.89
CA PHE A 84 1.76 -13.32 23.53
C PHE A 84 1.33 -12.38 24.68
N PRO A 85 1.89 -11.17 24.80
CA PRO A 85 1.60 -10.27 25.92
C PRO A 85 0.11 -9.90 26.00
N ASN A 86 -0.37 -9.67 27.22
CA ASN A 86 -1.74 -9.24 27.45
C ASN A 86 -2.08 -7.94 26.71
N GLY A 87 -3.27 -7.87 26.11
CA GLY A 87 -3.74 -6.70 25.37
C GLY A 87 -3.10 -6.54 23.98
N LYS A 88 -2.07 -7.32 23.63
CA LYS A 88 -1.63 -7.50 22.25
C LYS A 88 -2.40 -8.68 21.66
N TYR A 89 -3.61 -8.44 21.16
CA TYR A 89 -4.34 -9.51 20.45
C TYR A 89 -3.48 -10.05 19.31
N LEU A 90 -3.00 -11.28 19.53
CA LEU A 90 -2.56 -12.28 18.55
C LEU A 90 -1.45 -11.79 17.60
N THR A 91 -0.32 -12.48 17.68
CA THR A 91 0.86 -12.21 16.87
C THR A 91 0.50 -12.04 15.39
N ASP A 92 0.84 -10.86 14.86
CA ASP A 92 0.81 -10.46 13.45
C ASP A 92 -0.01 -11.42 12.54
N PRO A 93 -1.35 -11.26 12.45
CA PRO A 93 -2.19 -12.13 11.63
C PRO A 93 -1.73 -12.16 10.17
N ILE A 94 -0.96 -11.15 9.73
CA ILE A 94 -0.33 -11.11 8.40
C ILE A 94 0.57 -12.32 8.19
N VAL A 95 1.16 -12.91 9.22
CA VAL A 95 2.00 -14.12 9.11
C VAL A 95 1.20 -15.39 8.82
N PHE A 96 -0.06 -15.44 9.24
CA PHE A 96 -0.99 -16.56 9.03
C PHE A 96 -2.01 -16.27 7.92
N TYR A 97 -1.77 -15.20 7.16
CA TYR A 97 -2.65 -14.70 6.11
C TYR A 97 -2.39 -15.32 4.73
N PRO A 98 -1.13 -15.42 4.24
CA PRO A 98 -0.83 -15.83 2.88
C PRO A 98 -0.21 -17.22 2.86
N ARG A 99 -0.36 -17.91 1.73
CA ARG A 99 0.30 -19.19 1.50
C ARG A 99 1.81 -18.99 1.45
N ASN A 100 2.57 -19.83 2.17
CA ASN A 100 4.01 -19.98 1.94
C ASN A 100 4.27 -21.33 1.26
N ARG A 101 5.41 -21.47 0.55
CA ARG A 101 5.91 -22.75 0.04
C ARG A 101 6.09 -23.78 1.16
N ASP A 102 6.37 -23.30 2.36
CA ASP A 102 6.66 -24.13 3.53
C ASP A 102 5.41 -24.45 4.37
N THR A 103 4.21 -23.99 3.96
CA THR A 103 2.97 -24.33 4.69
C THR A 103 2.61 -25.80 4.44
N PRO A 104 2.43 -26.63 5.50
CA PRO A 104 2.11 -28.05 5.34
C PRO A 104 0.74 -28.25 4.68
N GLY A 105 0.63 -29.32 3.90
CA GLY A 105 -0.65 -29.78 3.34
C GLY A 105 -1.56 -30.39 4.42
N PRO A 106 -2.87 -30.54 4.16
CA PRO A 106 -3.84 -31.09 5.12
C PRO A 106 -3.47 -32.49 5.65
N ASP A 107 -2.79 -33.28 4.81
CA ASP A 107 -2.31 -34.64 5.09
C ASP A 107 -1.10 -34.69 6.05
N ARG A 108 -0.34 -33.60 6.15
CA ARG A 108 0.85 -33.48 7.02
C ARG A 108 0.62 -32.55 8.22
N ASN A 109 -0.62 -32.12 8.42
CA ASN A 109 -0.96 -31.12 9.40
C ASN A 109 -1.48 -31.79 10.69
N ALA A 110 -0.61 -32.49 11.43
CA ALA A 110 -1.03 -33.31 12.57
C ALA A 110 -0.60 -32.79 13.96
N MET A 111 0.25 -31.75 14.03
CA MET A 111 0.67 -31.14 15.29
C MET A 111 -0.24 -29.96 15.64
N LEU A 112 -0.81 -29.90 16.84
CA LEU A 112 -1.63 -28.75 17.23
C LEU A 112 -0.76 -27.50 17.41
N PHE A 113 -1.24 -26.35 16.95
CA PHE A 113 -0.60 -25.06 17.19
C PHE A 113 -1.56 -24.16 17.96
N VAL A 114 -1.10 -23.62 19.07
CA VAL A 114 -1.92 -22.89 20.04
C VAL A 114 -1.33 -21.52 20.25
N GLN A 115 -2.17 -20.50 20.16
CA GLN A 115 -1.79 -19.14 20.53
C GLN A 115 -2.53 -18.77 21.81
N VAL A 116 -1.79 -18.36 22.85
CA VAL A 116 -2.33 -18.08 24.18
C VAL A 116 -1.97 -16.66 24.59
N GLU A 117 -2.97 -15.87 25.00
CA GLU A 117 -2.75 -14.54 25.57
C GLU A 117 -2.23 -14.67 27.01
N GLU A 118 -1.25 -13.84 27.39
CA GLU A 118 -0.86 -13.74 28.78
C GLU A 118 -2.02 -13.23 29.67
N PRO A 119 -2.15 -13.75 30.89
CA PRO A 119 -3.15 -13.26 31.85
C PRO A 119 -2.99 -11.75 32.12
N ALA A 120 -4.11 -11.04 32.27
CA ALA A 120 -4.15 -9.59 32.55
C ALA A 120 -3.75 -9.21 33.99
N GLN A 121 -3.09 -10.11 34.74
CA GLN A 121 -2.83 -9.93 36.15
C GLN A 121 -1.42 -9.36 36.38
N PRO A 122 -1.27 -8.25 37.14
CA PRO A 122 0.05 -7.71 37.46
C PRO A 122 0.90 -8.72 38.22
N GLY A 123 2.13 -8.98 37.75
CA GLY A 123 3.10 -9.82 38.44
C GLY A 123 3.05 -11.33 38.12
N THR A 124 2.17 -11.77 37.21
CA THR A 124 2.10 -13.17 36.75
C THR A 124 2.35 -13.26 35.25
N SER A 125 3.61 -13.52 34.85
CA SER A 125 3.89 -13.96 33.48
C SER A 125 3.67 -15.46 33.35
N LEU A 126 2.81 -15.84 32.41
CA LEU A 126 2.60 -17.26 32.07
C LEU A 126 3.89 -17.86 31.49
N ILE A 127 4.65 -17.07 30.73
CA ILE A 127 5.95 -17.48 30.20
C ILE A 127 6.91 -17.76 31.37
N ASP A 128 7.07 -16.82 32.30
CA ASP A 128 7.98 -17.00 33.44
C ASP A 128 7.55 -18.18 34.33
N TYR A 129 6.25 -18.38 34.52
CA TYR A 129 5.72 -19.53 35.26
C TYR A 129 6.08 -20.85 34.58
N LEU A 130 5.82 -20.99 33.27
CA LEU A 130 6.09 -22.21 32.52
C LEU A 130 7.60 -22.48 32.41
N VAL A 131 8.39 -21.45 32.11
CA VAL A 131 9.86 -21.55 32.02
C VAL A 131 10.47 -21.87 33.38
N GLY A 132 10.04 -21.18 34.44
CA GLY A 132 10.53 -21.40 35.80
C GLY A 132 10.19 -22.79 36.35
N SER A 133 8.97 -23.27 36.09
CA SER A 133 8.54 -24.62 36.48
C SER A 133 9.32 -25.69 35.70
N TRP A 134 9.57 -25.47 34.41
CA TRP A 134 10.42 -26.35 33.62
C TRP A 134 11.86 -26.42 34.16
N GLN A 135 12.45 -25.26 34.50
CA GLN A 135 13.80 -25.19 35.09
C GLN A 135 13.89 -25.92 36.44
N LYS A 136 12.83 -25.87 37.26
CA LYS A 136 12.73 -26.61 38.52
C LYS A 136 12.44 -28.11 38.35
N LYS A 137 12.21 -28.57 37.11
CA LYS A 137 11.78 -29.92 36.76
C LYS A 137 10.43 -30.31 37.36
N ASP A 138 9.55 -29.34 37.56
CA ASP A 138 8.17 -29.59 37.98
C ASP A 138 7.39 -30.27 36.84
N SER A 139 6.63 -31.32 37.16
CA SER A 139 5.84 -32.05 36.18
C SER A 139 4.60 -31.26 35.78
N ILE A 140 4.66 -30.54 34.65
CA ILE A 140 3.51 -29.87 34.05
C ILE A 140 2.91 -30.76 32.95
N VAL A 141 1.60 -31.01 33.05
CA VAL A 141 0.79 -31.64 32.00
C VAL A 141 -0.15 -30.59 31.43
N ILE A 142 -0.14 -30.43 30.11
CA ILE A 142 -1.00 -29.47 29.40
C ILE A 142 -1.98 -30.25 28.54
N SER A 143 -3.23 -29.80 28.50
CA SER A 143 -4.26 -30.29 27.56
C SER A 143 -4.59 -29.20 26.55
N VAL A 144 -4.52 -29.55 25.27
CA VAL A 144 -4.79 -28.67 24.13
C VAL A 144 -5.92 -29.26 23.31
N ARG A 145 -6.83 -28.40 22.87
CA ARG A 145 -7.95 -28.73 21.98
C ARG A 145 -7.99 -27.73 20.83
N PRO A 146 -8.32 -28.16 19.60
CA PRO A 146 -8.49 -27.25 18.48
C PRO A 146 -9.69 -26.33 18.71
N ASP A 147 -9.56 -25.08 18.28
CA ASP A 147 -10.64 -24.08 18.31
C ASP A 147 -11.37 -24.05 16.95
N VAL A 148 -12.54 -23.40 16.93
CA VAL A 148 -13.28 -23.09 15.70
C VAL A 148 -12.76 -21.76 15.16
N ASN A 149 -12.38 -21.71 13.88
CA ASN A 149 -12.12 -20.43 13.23
C ASN A 149 -13.39 -19.88 12.55
N ASP A 150 -13.90 -18.74 13.03
CA ASP A 150 -15.00 -17.99 12.44
C ASP A 150 -14.62 -17.15 11.20
N TRP A 151 -13.33 -17.02 10.88
CA TRP A 151 -12.85 -16.29 9.71
C TRP A 151 -12.94 -17.07 8.40
N ASP A 152 -12.92 -18.41 8.44
CA ASP A 152 -13.11 -19.27 7.26
C ASP A 152 -14.44 -18.99 6.57
N ASP A 153 -15.51 -18.80 7.36
CA ASP A 153 -16.83 -18.45 6.85
C ASP A 153 -16.96 -16.97 6.52
N PHE A 154 -16.06 -16.13 7.02
CA PHE A 154 -16.11 -14.68 6.87
C PHE A 154 -15.52 -14.22 5.52
N TYR A 155 -14.31 -14.67 5.17
CA TYR A 155 -13.60 -14.20 3.98
C TYR A 155 -14.29 -14.49 2.65
N PRO A 156 -14.89 -15.67 2.41
CA PRO A 156 -15.55 -15.97 1.14
C PRO A 156 -16.80 -15.14 0.88
N ARG A 157 -17.34 -14.44 1.90
CA ARG A 157 -18.59 -13.69 1.77
C ARG A 157 -18.46 -12.58 0.74
N TRP A 158 -19.44 -12.50 -0.16
CA TRP A 158 -19.41 -11.57 -1.29
C TRP A 158 -19.20 -10.12 -0.87
N TYR A 159 -19.82 -9.69 0.24
CA TYR A 159 -19.74 -8.31 0.70
C TYR A 159 -18.35 -7.96 1.27
N ILE A 160 -17.57 -8.96 1.71
CA ILE A 160 -16.17 -8.79 2.11
C ILE A 160 -15.30 -8.68 0.85
N GLN A 161 -15.44 -9.62 -0.08
CA GLN A 161 -14.69 -9.62 -1.33
C GLN A 161 -14.94 -8.36 -2.17
N VAL A 162 -16.18 -7.87 -2.23
CA VAL A 162 -16.49 -6.63 -2.97
C VAL A 162 -15.75 -5.44 -2.38
N LEU A 163 -15.78 -5.27 -1.05
CA LEU A 163 -15.18 -4.12 -0.38
C LEU A 163 -13.65 -4.16 -0.37
N LEU A 164 -13.04 -5.30 -0.02
CA LEU A 164 -11.59 -5.41 0.16
C LEU A 164 -10.86 -5.59 -1.17
N ARG A 165 -11.47 -6.31 -2.11
CA ARG A 165 -10.82 -6.73 -3.37
C ARG A 165 -11.37 -5.96 -4.55
N TRP A 166 -12.65 -6.09 -4.87
CA TRP A 166 -13.15 -5.68 -6.18
C TRP A 166 -13.26 -4.16 -6.36
N ILE A 167 -13.78 -3.41 -5.39
CA ILE A 167 -13.85 -1.94 -5.47
C ILE A 167 -12.46 -1.33 -5.71
N PRO A 168 -11.44 -1.56 -4.85
CA PRO A 168 -10.13 -0.98 -5.08
C PRO A 168 -9.47 -1.48 -6.37
N THR A 169 -9.63 -2.76 -6.72
CA THR A 169 -9.09 -3.32 -7.98
C THR A 169 -9.67 -2.61 -9.20
N VAL A 170 -10.99 -2.42 -9.25
CA VAL A 170 -11.65 -1.74 -10.38
C VAL A 170 -11.19 -0.30 -10.46
N VAL A 171 -11.09 0.42 -9.34
CA VAL A 171 -10.60 1.79 -9.33
C VAL A 171 -9.16 1.82 -9.87
N LEU A 172 -8.25 1.01 -9.34
CA LEU A 172 -6.84 0.95 -9.80
C LEU A 172 -6.72 0.56 -11.28
N GLY A 173 -7.55 -0.36 -11.76
CA GLY A 173 -7.62 -0.74 -13.17
C GLY A 173 -8.05 0.45 -14.05
N VAL A 174 -9.10 1.17 -13.65
CA VAL A 174 -9.53 2.40 -14.33
C VAL A 174 -8.42 3.45 -14.32
N VAL A 175 -7.73 3.64 -13.20
CA VAL A 175 -6.60 4.57 -13.10
C VAL A 175 -5.50 4.19 -14.10
N SER A 176 -5.12 2.93 -14.16
CA SER A 176 -4.09 2.43 -15.08
C SER A 176 -4.47 2.70 -16.54
N VAL A 177 -5.71 2.39 -16.93
CA VAL A 177 -6.21 2.65 -18.30
C VAL A 177 -6.25 4.15 -18.61
N LEU A 178 -6.72 4.98 -17.68
CA LEU A 178 -6.75 6.43 -17.85
C LEU A 178 -5.34 7.02 -17.94
N ALA A 179 -4.41 6.55 -17.11
CA ALA A 179 -3.01 6.98 -17.13
C ALA A 179 -2.37 6.67 -18.48
N ALA A 180 -2.54 5.45 -19.00
CA ALA A 180 -2.06 5.04 -20.32
C ALA A 180 -2.69 5.90 -21.43
N ARG A 181 -4.02 6.12 -21.38
CA ARG A 181 -4.74 6.93 -22.37
C ARG A 181 -4.27 8.38 -22.36
N PHE A 182 -4.13 9.00 -21.19
CA PHE A 182 -3.69 10.39 -21.07
C PHE A 182 -2.22 10.55 -21.45
N LEU A 183 -1.36 9.61 -21.08
CA LEU A 183 0.04 9.60 -21.49
C LEU A 183 0.16 9.50 -23.01
N ARG A 184 -0.57 8.57 -23.64
CA ARG A 184 -0.64 8.46 -25.09
C ARG A 184 -1.12 9.77 -25.72
N LYS A 185 -2.19 10.39 -25.20
CA LYS A 185 -2.71 11.65 -25.73
C LYS A 185 -1.67 12.79 -25.62
N HIS A 186 -1.00 12.95 -24.48
CA HIS A 186 0.08 13.95 -24.34
C HIS A 186 1.23 13.70 -25.32
N LEU A 187 1.69 12.45 -25.47
CA LEU A 187 2.74 12.10 -26.41
C LEU A 187 2.33 12.33 -27.87
N THR A 188 1.08 12.06 -28.24
CA THR A 188 0.58 12.37 -29.58
C THR A 188 0.53 13.87 -29.85
N LEU A 189 0.18 14.68 -28.86
CA LEU A 189 0.20 16.14 -28.97
C LEU A 189 1.61 16.66 -29.18
N ILE A 190 2.58 16.17 -28.39
CA ILE A 190 4.01 16.51 -28.52
C ILE A 190 4.55 16.07 -29.88
N ASN A 191 4.23 14.85 -30.34
CA ASN A 191 4.72 14.36 -31.62
C ASN A 191 4.15 15.19 -32.79
N ALA A 192 2.88 15.55 -32.74
CA ALA A 192 2.31 16.41 -33.76
C ALA A 192 2.82 17.86 -33.68
N GLU A 193 3.29 18.33 -32.51
CA GLU A 193 4.02 19.61 -32.40
C GLU A 193 5.40 19.53 -33.08
N PHE A 194 6.09 18.40 -32.96
CA PHE A 194 7.34 18.13 -33.69
C PHE A 194 7.12 18.13 -35.21
N ASP A 195 6.08 17.45 -35.67
CA ASP A 195 5.77 17.37 -37.10
C ASP A 195 5.37 18.75 -37.67
N GLY A 196 4.70 19.59 -36.88
CA GLY A 196 4.38 20.98 -37.26
C GLY A 196 5.55 21.97 -37.22
N THR A 197 6.55 21.75 -36.34
CA THR A 197 7.74 22.62 -36.25
C THR A 197 8.82 22.29 -37.28
N LEU A 198 8.87 21.05 -37.77
CA LEU A 198 9.78 20.61 -38.84
C LEU A 198 8.97 20.06 -40.01
N PRO A 199 8.47 20.90 -40.94
CA PRO A 199 7.56 20.47 -42.00
C PRO A 199 8.21 19.53 -43.03
N ALA A 200 9.52 19.64 -43.26
CA ALA A 200 10.23 18.82 -44.25
C ALA A 200 10.57 17.41 -43.71
N PRO A 201 10.13 16.32 -44.37
CA PRO A 201 10.36 14.94 -43.92
C PRO A 201 11.84 14.55 -43.82
N SER A 202 12.70 15.10 -44.68
CA SER A 202 14.15 14.84 -44.72
C SER A 202 14.89 15.27 -43.44
N VAL A 203 14.29 16.17 -42.64
CA VAL A 203 14.89 16.76 -41.44
C VAL A 203 14.44 16.05 -40.16
N ARG A 204 13.41 15.18 -40.27
CA ARG A 204 12.75 14.43 -39.18
C ARG A 204 13.49 13.13 -38.83
N THR A 205 14.68 13.24 -38.26
CA THR A 205 15.43 12.04 -37.80
C THR A 205 14.91 11.51 -36.46
N ARG A 206 14.99 10.19 -36.24
CA ARG A 206 14.57 9.53 -34.99
C ARG A 206 15.26 10.11 -33.75
N ARG A 207 16.55 10.44 -33.86
CA ARG A 207 17.34 11.05 -32.78
C ARG A 207 16.83 12.45 -32.41
N ARG A 208 16.48 13.28 -33.41
CA ARG A 208 15.89 14.62 -33.18
C ARG A 208 14.50 14.52 -32.57
N ARG A 209 13.69 13.55 -33.02
CA ARG A 209 12.36 13.29 -32.44
C ARG A 209 12.45 12.89 -30.97
N ILE A 210 13.35 11.97 -30.60
CA ILE A 210 13.56 11.60 -29.19
C ILE A 210 14.04 12.80 -28.37
N LYS A 211 15.01 13.58 -28.87
CA LYS A 211 15.50 14.78 -28.18
C LYS A 211 14.40 15.82 -27.99
N PHE A 212 13.54 16.02 -28.99
CA PHE A 212 12.41 16.93 -28.91
C PHE A 212 11.38 16.45 -27.88
N ILE A 213 10.99 15.17 -27.94
CA ILE A 213 10.05 14.60 -26.96
C ILE A 213 10.61 14.76 -25.55
N ALA A 214 11.88 14.38 -25.32
CA ALA A 214 12.53 14.51 -24.01
C ALA A 214 12.52 15.97 -23.50
N SER A 215 12.73 16.95 -24.39
CA SER A 215 12.67 18.39 -24.02
C SER A 215 11.27 18.90 -23.71
N ARG A 216 10.22 18.16 -24.09
CA ARG A 216 8.80 18.51 -23.86
C ARG A 216 8.15 17.70 -22.74
N LEU A 217 8.87 16.73 -22.17
CA LEU A 217 8.40 16.00 -21.00
C LEU A 217 8.33 16.95 -19.79
N SER A 218 7.32 16.72 -18.97
CA SER A 218 6.97 17.56 -17.82
C SER A 218 6.53 16.69 -16.65
N ILE A 219 6.34 17.31 -15.49
CA ILE A 219 5.89 16.66 -14.25
C ILE A 219 4.62 15.82 -14.48
N VAL A 220 3.71 16.28 -15.35
CA VAL A 220 2.47 15.57 -15.70
C VAL A 220 2.76 14.18 -16.28
N HIS A 221 3.78 14.07 -17.14
CA HIS A 221 4.16 12.79 -17.75
C HIS A 221 4.77 11.85 -16.72
N LEU A 222 5.54 12.39 -15.78
CA LEU A 222 6.13 11.60 -14.69
C LEU A 222 5.05 11.04 -13.76
N ILE A 223 4.06 11.86 -13.37
CA ILE A 223 2.89 11.41 -12.59
C ILE A 223 2.18 10.26 -13.32
N LEU A 224 1.90 10.43 -14.62
CA LEU A 224 1.18 9.41 -15.40
C LEU A 224 1.96 8.11 -15.53
N VAL A 225 3.29 8.16 -15.68
CA VAL A 225 4.12 6.95 -15.75
C VAL A 225 4.16 6.23 -14.40
N ILE A 226 4.38 6.96 -13.30
CA ILE A 226 4.39 6.36 -11.96
C ILE A 226 3.03 5.75 -11.64
N GLU A 227 1.94 6.48 -11.86
CA GLU A 227 0.57 5.98 -11.59
C GLU A 227 0.19 4.81 -12.51
N LEU A 228 0.61 4.81 -13.78
CA LEU A 228 0.41 3.67 -14.68
C LEU A 228 1.04 2.39 -14.12
N VAL A 229 2.33 2.45 -13.77
CA VAL A 229 3.09 1.28 -13.30
C VAL A 229 2.57 0.82 -11.94
N THR A 230 2.44 1.75 -10.99
CA THR A 230 2.05 1.43 -9.61
C THR A 230 0.60 1.00 -9.53
N SER A 231 -0.34 1.67 -10.22
CA SER A 231 -1.74 1.26 -10.22
C SER A 231 -1.95 -0.06 -10.94
N PHE A 232 -1.18 -0.35 -12.01
CA PHE A 232 -1.23 -1.66 -12.66
C PHE A 232 -0.73 -2.78 -11.74
N ALA A 233 0.44 -2.60 -11.12
CA ALA A 233 1.00 -3.59 -10.20
C ALA A 233 0.06 -3.83 -9.01
N MET A 234 -0.48 -2.77 -8.42
CA MET A 234 -1.44 -2.84 -7.33
C MET A 234 -2.78 -3.45 -7.75
N CYS A 235 -3.27 -3.15 -8.96
CA CYS A 235 -4.48 -3.76 -9.52
C CYS A 235 -4.30 -5.29 -9.66
N ALA A 236 -3.14 -5.74 -10.15
CA ALA A 236 -2.84 -7.16 -10.25
C ALA A 236 -2.72 -7.81 -8.87
N PHE A 237 -1.98 -7.18 -7.95
CA PHE A 237 -1.80 -7.67 -6.58
C PHE A 237 -3.13 -7.78 -5.82
N THR A 238 -3.92 -6.70 -5.74
CA THR A 238 -5.23 -6.71 -5.08
C THR A 238 -6.21 -7.61 -5.83
N GLY A 239 -6.20 -7.59 -7.16
CA GLY A 239 -7.11 -8.38 -7.98
C GLY A 239 -6.88 -9.88 -7.84
N ILE A 240 -5.63 -10.34 -7.70
CA ILE A 240 -5.28 -11.75 -7.54
C ILE A 240 -5.28 -12.14 -6.06
N GLY A 241 -4.48 -11.46 -5.23
CA GLY A 241 -4.26 -11.78 -3.82
C GLY A 241 -5.27 -11.17 -2.84
N GLY A 242 -6.25 -10.43 -3.33
CA GLY A 242 -7.38 -9.96 -2.53
C GLY A 242 -7.08 -8.89 -1.48
N TRP A 243 -5.82 -8.49 -1.25
CA TRP A 243 -5.43 -7.49 -0.25
C TRP A 243 -6.03 -7.76 1.14
N ALA A 244 -5.45 -8.72 1.86
CA ALA A 244 -5.99 -9.12 3.16
C ALA A 244 -7.43 -9.68 3.11
N SER A 245 -7.87 -10.23 1.95
CA SER A 245 -9.13 -11.00 1.82
C SER A 245 -8.99 -12.45 1.29
N ASN A 246 -7.82 -12.87 0.83
CA ASN A 246 -7.51 -14.27 0.48
C ASN A 246 -6.00 -14.56 0.57
N ASP A 247 -5.62 -15.83 0.46
CA ASP A 247 -4.28 -16.37 0.68
C ASP A 247 -3.58 -16.84 -0.61
N ILE A 248 -4.08 -16.43 -1.79
CA ILE A 248 -3.64 -16.98 -3.08
C ILE A 248 -2.16 -16.67 -3.37
N LEU A 249 -1.70 -15.47 -2.97
CA LEU A 249 -0.34 -15.03 -3.24
C LEU A 249 0.65 -15.53 -2.17
N PRO A 250 1.92 -15.75 -2.57
CA PRO A 250 3.00 -16.01 -1.62
C PRO A 250 3.08 -14.95 -0.53
N HIS A 251 3.48 -15.36 0.67
CA HIS A 251 3.61 -14.48 1.83
C HIS A 251 4.57 -13.32 1.59
N GLU A 252 5.71 -13.60 0.95
CA GLU A 252 6.74 -12.62 0.64
C GLU A 252 6.21 -11.52 -0.30
N MET A 253 5.38 -11.91 -1.29
CA MET A 253 4.71 -10.95 -2.16
C MET A 253 3.70 -10.11 -1.39
N THR A 254 2.94 -10.73 -0.49
CA THR A 254 1.94 -10.03 0.33
C THR A 254 2.60 -8.99 1.24
N LEU A 255 3.72 -9.36 1.87
CA LEU A 255 4.52 -8.45 2.70
C LEU A 255 5.15 -7.31 1.89
N PHE A 256 5.65 -7.60 0.70
CA PHE A 256 6.23 -6.58 -0.17
C PHE A 256 5.20 -5.51 -0.59
N PHE A 257 3.96 -5.92 -0.88
CA PHE A 257 2.92 -4.99 -1.31
C PHE A 257 2.08 -4.42 -0.17
N LEU A 258 2.30 -4.83 1.08
CA LEU A 258 1.45 -4.51 2.25
C LEU A 258 1.20 -3.00 2.44
N THR A 259 2.20 -2.16 2.15
CA THR A 259 2.08 -0.70 2.28
C THR A 259 1.38 -0.03 1.11
N GLY A 260 1.10 -0.78 0.04
CA GLY A 260 0.37 -0.33 -1.13
C GLY A 260 1.16 0.63 -2.00
N LEU A 261 2.49 0.44 -1.99
CA LEU A 261 3.45 1.31 -2.66
C LEU A 261 3.21 2.78 -2.25
N SER A 262 2.99 3.00 -0.96
CA SER A 262 2.61 4.30 -0.40
C SER A 262 3.66 5.37 -0.65
N GLY A 263 4.95 5.03 -0.66
CA GLY A 263 6.04 5.95 -0.98
C GLY A 263 5.97 6.47 -2.41
N TRP A 264 5.60 5.60 -3.36
CA TRP A 264 5.36 6.01 -4.75
C TRP A 264 4.11 6.88 -4.88
N GLY A 265 3.06 6.56 -4.12
CA GLY A 265 1.88 7.40 -4.04
C GLY A 265 2.22 8.81 -3.52
N PHE A 266 2.98 8.89 -2.43
CA PHE A 266 3.42 10.14 -1.85
C PHE A 266 4.27 10.98 -2.81
N THR A 267 5.13 10.33 -3.61
CA THR A 267 5.86 11.02 -4.68
C THR A 267 4.92 11.71 -5.65
N CYS A 268 3.86 11.03 -6.09
CA CYS A 268 2.87 11.64 -6.96
C CYS A 268 2.09 12.78 -6.27
N ASP A 269 1.91 12.75 -4.94
CA ASP A 269 1.33 13.88 -4.20
C ASP A 269 2.25 15.10 -4.23
N VAL A 270 3.55 14.91 -4.01
CA VAL A 270 4.55 15.99 -4.10
C VAL A 270 4.60 16.56 -5.52
N LEU A 271 4.67 15.69 -6.54
CA LEU A 271 4.65 16.12 -7.95
C LEU A 271 3.35 16.85 -8.30
N SER A 272 2.21 16.39 -7.80
CA SER A 272 0.92 17.07 -7.96
C SER A 272 0.91 18.43 -7.27
N ALA A 273 1.57 18.56 -6.12
CA ALA A 273 1.69 19.83 -5.40
C ALA A 273 2.54 20.85 -6.16
N VAL A 274 3.67 20.40 -6.74
CA VAL A 274 4.51 21.24 -7.61
C VAL A 274 3.72 21.67 -8.85
N PHE A 275 3.04 20.74 -9.51
CA PHE A 275 2.20 21.05 -10.67
C PHE A 275 1.11 22.07 -10.32
N TRP A 276 0.37 21.84 -9.23
CA TRP A 276 -0.68 22.76 -8.77
C TRP A 276 -0.14 24.15 -8.43
N THR A 277 1.01 24.23 -7.76
CA THR A 277 1.64 25.50 -7.39
C THR A 277 2.11 26.27 -8.62
N SER A 278 2.64 25.58 -9.64
CA SER A 278 3.04 26.21 -10.90
C SER A 278 1.85 26.88 -11.61
N ILE A 279 0.67 26.26 -11.60
CA ILE A 279 -0.54 26.80 -12.22
C ILE A 279 -1.10 27.98 -11.44
N ILE A 280 -1.15 27.89 -10.10
CA ILE A 280 -1.68 28.98 -9.27
C ILE A 280 -0.86 30.25 -9.46
N LYS A 281 0.46 30.14 -9.61
CA LYS A 281 1.35 31.30 -9.84
C LYS A 281 1.03 32.07 -11.11
N GLU A 282 0.46 31.43 -12.11
CA GLU A 282 0.09 32.07 -13.37
C GLU A 282 -1.21 32.89 -13.26
N ILE A 283 -1.92 32.82 -12.14
CA ILE A 283 -3.22 33.48 -11.95
C ILE A 283 -3.04 34.81 -11.18
N PRO A 284 -3.32 35.97 -11.81
CA PRO A 284 -3.25 37.26 -11.13
C PRO A 284 -4.24 37.32 -9.96
N GLY A 285 -3.78 37.76 -8.79
CA GLY A 285 -4.65 37.97 -7.62
C GLY A 285 -4.93 36.73 -6.76
N SER A 286 -4.42 35.54 -7.11
CA SER A 286 -4.64 34.31 -6.30
C SER A 286 -3.87 34.28 -4.97
N GLY A 287 -3.03 35.29 -4.70
CA GLY A 287 -2.15 35.34 -3.54
C GLY A 287 -0.94 34.40 -3.62
N ARG A 288 -0.04 34.49 -2.63
CA ARG A 288 1.14 33.63 -2.50
C ARG A 288 0.69 32.16 -2.36
N GLY A 289 1.31 31.23 -3.09
CA GLY A 289 1.08 29.79 -2.98
C GLY A 289 1.24 29.26 -1.54
N SER A 290 0.82 28.01 -1.27
CA SER A 290 0.97 27.41 0.07
C SER A 290 2.41 27.50 0.55
N TRP A 291 2.60 27.49 1.87
CA TRP A 291 3.95 27.40 2.43
C TRP A 291 4.70 26.18 1.87
N PHE A 292 4.02 25.04 1.74
CA PHE A 292 4.61 23.82 1.16
C PHE A 292 4.97 23.99 -0.32
N GLY A 293 4.08 24.53 -1.14
CA GLY A 293 4.39 24.83 -2.55
C GLY A 293 5.55 25.81 -2.71
N ARG A 294 5.60 26.86 -1.87
CA ARG A 294 6.73 27.80 -1.84
C ARG A 294 8.05 27.16 -1.42
N LEU A 295 8.01 26.22 -0.47
CA LEU A 295 9.18 25.46 -0.05
C LEU A 295 9.72 24.61 -1.21
N LEU A 296 8.84 23.87 -1.89
CA LEU A 296 9.20 23.02 -3.03
C LEU A 296 9.72 23.82 -4.23
N ASP A 297 9.10 24.97 -4.51
CA ASP A 297 9.53 25.86 -5.61
C ASP A 297 10.88 26.52 -5.34
N ARG A 298 11.17 26.88 -4.08
CA ARG A 298 12.41 27.58 -3.71
C ARG A 298 13.59 26.63 -3.59
N HIS A 299 13.35 25.37 -3.25
CA HIS A 299 14.40 24.40 -2.93
C HIS A 299 14.23 23.10 -3.74
N HIS A 300 14.82 23.06 -4.93
CA HIS A 300 14.76 21.90 -5.82
C HIS A 300 15.26 20.60 -5.15
N MET A 301 16.32 20.66 -4.33
CA MET A 301 16.83 19.50 -3.59
C MET A 301 15.82 18.98 -2.57
N ILE A 302 15.02 19.85 -1.96
CA ILE A 302 13.97 19.46 -1.01
C ILE A 302 12.85 18.72 -1.77
N THR A 303 12.48 19.18 -2.96
CA THR A 303 11.51 18.48 -3.82
C THR A 303 12.03 17.09 -4.22
N VAL A 304 13.29 16.99 -4.63
CA VAL A 304 13.92 15.69 -4.93
C VAL A 304 13.94 14.78 -3.71
N ALA A 305 14.31 15.32 -2.54
CA ALA A 305 14.32 14.55 -1.29
C ALA A 305 12.91 14.04 -0.92
N PHE A 306 11.88 14.88 -1.00
CA PHE A 306 10.50 14.46 -0.72
C PHE A 306 9.94 13.46 -1.74
N CYS A 307 10.45 13.42 -2.98
CA CYS A 307 10.11 12.40 -3.96
C CYS A 307 10.88 11.09 -3.74
N VAL A 308 12.19 11.15 -3.47
CA VAL A 308 13.04 9.95 -3.43
C VAL A 308 13.00 9.28 -2.06
N LEU A 309 13.10 10.05 -0.97
CA LEU A 309 13.24 9.50 0.37
C LEU A 309 12.06 8.58 0.76
N PRO A 310 10.78 8.99 0.60
CA PRO A 310 9.65 8.12 0.96
C PRO A 310 9.58 6.85 0.12
N VAL A 311 9.92 6.93 -1.18
CA VAL A 311 10.00 5.74 -2.04
C VAL A 311 11.08 4.79 -1.56
N THR A 312 12.27 5.29 -1.25
CA THR A 312 13.37 4.46 -0.77
C THR A 312 13.07 3.82 0.58
N LEU A 313 12.53 4.59 1.54
CA LEU A 313 12.18 4.07 2.86
C LEU A 313 11.07 3.02 2.78
N ASP A 314 10.00 3.30 2.01
CA ASP A 314 8.88 2.37 1.80
C ASP A 314 9.36 1.09 1.10
N THR A 315 10.15 1.21 0.03
CA THR A 315 10.67 0.05 -0.71
C THR A 315 11.62 -0.79 0.14
N VAL A 316 12.52 -0.16 0.91
CA VAL A 316 13.43 -0.85 1.82
C VAL A 316 12.64 -1.55 2.93
N ALA A 317 11.65 -0.88 3.54
CA ALA A 317 10.79 -1.51 4.53
C ALA A 317 10.01 -2.70 3.95
N CYS A 318 9.46 -2.57 2.74
CA CYS A 318 8.78 -3.67 2.05
C CYS A 318 9.73 -4.85 1.76
N LEU A 319 10.96 -4.58 1.35
CA LEU A 319 11.99 -5.61 1.12
C LEU A 319 12.42 -6.29 2.42
N LEU A 320 12.64 -5.53 3.49
CA LEU A 320 12.99 -6.08 4.79
C LEU A 320 11.90 -7.02 5.30
N ASN A 321 10.63 -6.64 5.14
CA ASN A 321 9.49 -7.51 5.48
C ASN A 321 9.50 -8.78 4.62
N ALA A 322 9.59 -8.64 3.30
CA ALA A 322 9.58 -9.77 2.37
C ALA A 322 10.75 -10.75 2.58
N LEU A 323 11.88 -10.27 3.13
CA LEU A 323 13.07 -11.05 3.45
C LEU A 323 13.12 -11.50 4.93
N TYR A 324 12.05 -11.30 5.70
CA TYR A 324 11.97 -11.67 7.12
C TYR A 324 13.06 -11.03 7.99
N VAL A 325 13.54 -9.84 7.62
CA VAL A 325 14.54 -9.11 8.40
C VAL A 325 13.85 -8.36 9.53
N ASN A 326 14.18 -8.74 10.76
CA ASN A 326 13.59 -8.19 11.97
C ASN A 326 14.41 -6.99 12.45
N LEU A 327 14.13 -5.82 11.90
CA LEU A 327 14.62 -4.56 12.46
C LEU A 327 13.55 -3.95 13.38
N PRO A 328 13.80 -3.89 14.70
CA PRO A 328 12.82 -3.32 15.63
C PRO A 328 12.55 -1.86 15.27
N TYR A 329 11.28 -1.46 15.40
CA TYR A 329 10.77 -0.11 15.18
C TYR A 329 10.83 0.45 13.74
N VAL A 330 11.58 -0.13 12.81
CA VAL A 330 11.70 0.40 11.43
C VAL A 330 10.34 0.52 10.74
N TYR A 331 9.48 -0.50 10.86
CA TYR A 331 8.15 -0.49 10.26
C TYR A 331 7.24 0.56 10.91
N GLN A 332 7.28 0.68 12.23
CA GLN A 332 6.47 1.64 12.98
C GLN A 332 6.90 3.08 12.66
N LEU A 333 8.21 3.33 12.59
CA LEU A 333 8.78 4.63 12.23
C LEU A 333 8.45 5.00 10.79
N THR A 334 8.59 4.06 9.85
CA THR A 334 8.29 4.30 8.43
C THR A 334 6.80 4.59 8.23
N ALA A 335 5.91 3.79 8.83
CA ALA A 335 4.47 4.02 8.77
C ALA A 335 4.08 5.36 9.43
N ALA A 336 4.63 5.68 10.61
CA ALA A 336 4.39 6.95 11.28
C ALA A 336 4.85 8.15 10.45
N LEU A 337 6.04 8.07 9.85
CA LEU A 337 6.56 9.11 8.97
C LEU A 337 5.64 9.33 7.75
N ILE A 338 5.24 8.25 7.08
CA ILE A 338 4.34 8.33 5.92
C ILE A 338 2.98 8.92 6.33
N MET A 339 2.40 8.50 7.46
CA MET A 339 1.16 9.07 7.99
C MET A 339 1.28 10.58 8.23
N ILE A 340 2.32 11.03 8.93
CA ILE A 340 2.54 12.44 9.23
C ILE A 340 2.69 13.24 7.93
N LEU A 341 3.52 12.76 7.01
CA LEU A 341 3.75 13.41 5.73
C LEU A 341 2.45 13.52 4.91
N GLN A 342 1.68 12.44 4.82
CA GLN A 342 0.44 12.41 4.07
C GLN A 342 -0.64 13.30 4.70
N LEU A 343 -0.71 13.36 6.03
CA LEU A 343 -1.60 14.27 6.74
C LEU A 343 -1.24 15.73 6.48
N VAL A 344 0.05 16.09 6.61
CA VAL A 344 0.54 17.46 6.40
C VAL A 344 0.25 17.90 4.97
N VAL A 345 0.60 17.09 3.96
CA VAL A 345 0.36 17.42 2.56
C VAL A 345 -1.15 17.47 2.24
N GLY A 346 -1.94 16.54 2.79
CA GLY A 346 -3.40 16.51 2.62
C GLY A 346 -4.08 17.76 3.16
N ILE A 347 -3.73 18.21 4.37
CA ILE A 347 -4.26 19.45 4.97
C ILE A 347 -3.87 20.66 4.10
N GLN A 348 -2.63 20.72 3.60
CA GLN A 348 -2.20 21.83 2.75
C GLN A 348 -3.00 21.89 1.44
N PHE A 349 -3.22 20.75 0.79
CA PHE A 349 -4.07 20.71 -0.42
C PHE A 349 -5.49 21.16 -0.13
N LEU A 350 -6.07 20.73 1.00
CA LEU A 350 -7.43 21.12 1.40
C LEU A 350 -7.54 22.64 1.61
N VAL A 351 -6.61 23.23 2.36
CA VAL A 351 -6.60 24.68 2.60
C VAL A 351 -6.44 25.45 1.28
N GLN A 352 -5.57 24.98 0.38
CA GLN A 352 -5.37 25.60 -0.93
C GLN A 352 -6.61 25.48 -1.83
N SER A 353 -7.21 24.30 -1.91
CA SER A 353 -8.38 24.08 -2.76
C SER A 353 -9.55 24.93 -2.29
N LEU A 354 -9.80 25.02 -0.98
CA LEU A 354 -10.87 25.85 -0.42
C LEU A 354 -10.65 27.34 -0.65
N ARG A 355 -9.41 27.84 -0.45
CA ARG A 355 -9.08 29.24 -0.78
C ARG A 355 -9.28 29.52 -2.26
N PHE A 356 -8.83 28.62 -3.12
CA PHE A 356 -8.94 28.78 -4.56
C PHE A 356 -10.40 28.76 -5.05
N GLN A 357 -11.24 27.90 -4.48
CA GLN A 357 -12.69 27.89 -4.76
C GLN A 357 -13.35 29.22 -4.41
N ARG A 358 -12.99 29.84 -3.28
CA ARG A 358 -13.52 31.16 -2.88
C ARG A 358 -13.13 32.26 -3.87
N ILE A 359 -11.90 32.23 -4.38
CA ILE A 359 -11.41 33.20 -5.36
C ILE A 359 -12.12 33.00 -6.72
N LEU A 360 -12.26 31.74 -7.16
CA LEU A 360 -13.01 31.38 -8.36
C LEU A 360 -14.48 31.82 -8.25
N SER A 361 -15.18 31.54 -7.15
CA SER A 361 -16.58 31.94 -6.98
C SER A 361 -16.77 33.46 -7.04
N GLY A 362 -15.82 34.24 -6.52
CA GLY A 362 -15.84 35.70 -6.60
C GLY A 362 -15.56 36.25 -8.01
N THR A 363 -14.80 35.52 -8.83
CA THR A 363 -14.42 35.93 -10.19
C THR A 363 -15.47 35.50 -11.23
N VAL A 364 -16.17 34.39 -10.99
CA VAL A 364 -17.21 33.80 -11.87
C VAL A 364 -18.43 34.72 -12.02
N HIS A 365 -18.73 35.56 -11.04
CA HIS A 365 -19.84 36.53 -11.15
C HIS A 365 -19.57 37.67 -12.15
N ARG A 366 -18.36 37.77 -12.74
CA ARG A 366 -17.98 38.89 -13.63
C ARG A 366 -17.70 38.52 -15.08
N SER A 367 -17.71 37.24 -15.47
CA SER A 367 -17.42 36.83 -16.86
C SER A 367 -18.53 35.97 -17.46
N THR A 368 -19.06 36.39 -18.60
CA THR A 368 -20.21 35.78 -19.30
C THR A 368 -19.86 34.62 -20.24
N ARG A 369 -18.56 34.26 -20.40
CA ARG A 369 -18.14 33.06 -21.14
C ARG A 369 -17.01 32.31 -20.40
N PRO A 370 -17.17 31.00 -20.10
CA PRO A 370 -16.11 30.23 -19.47
C PRO A 370 -15.03 29.88 -20.50
N ASP A 371 -13.93 30.61 -20.45
CA ASP A 371 -12.69 30.30 -21.19
C ASP A 371 -12.22 28.86 -20.92
N ALA A 372 -11.51 28.26 -21.87
CA ALA A 372 -10.97 26.92 -21.70
C ALA A 372 -10.00 26.81 -20.49
N MET A 373 -9.36 27.93 -20.12
CA MET A 373 -8.60 28.06 -18.88
C MET A 373 -9.49 27.94 -17.64
N HIS A 374 -10.68 28.55 -17.64
CA HIS A 374 -11.63 28.45 -16.54
C HIS A 374 -12.07 27.00 -16.28
N ARG A 375 -12.40 26.26 -17.35
CA ARG A 375 -12.74 24.82 -17.25
C ARG A 375 -11.61 23.99 -16.67
N LEU A 376 -10.36 24.30 -17.05
CA LEU A 376 -9.17 23.66 -16.50
C LEU A 376 -9.03 23.92 -14.99
N LEU A 377 -9.18 25.17 -14.56
CA LEU A 377 -9.04 25.57 -13.16
C LEU A 377 -10.12 24.97 -12.25
N VAL A 378 -11.39 24.95 -12.71
CA VAL A 378 -12.49 24.29 -11.98
C VAL A 378 -12.22 22.80 -11.83
N ARG A 379 -11.78 22.13 -12.90
CA ARG A 379 -11.41 20.72 -12.88
C ARG A 379 -10.30 20.45 -11.86
N LEU A 380 -9.21 21.20 -11.94
CA LEU A 380 -8.08 21.01 -11.04
C LEU A 380 -8.48 21.29 -9.59
N SER A 381 -9.24 22.35 -9.32
CA SER A 381 -9.76 22.64 -7.98
C SER A 381 -10.57 21.49 -7.39
N ARG A 382 -11.46 20.90 -8.20
CA ARG A 382 -12.30 19.77 -7.78
C ARG A 382 -11.45 18.53 -7.46
N TRP A 383 -10.51 18.17 -8.33
CA TRP A 383 -9.68 16.99 -8.13
C TRP A 383 -8.65 17.17 -7.02
N THR A 384 -8.13 18.39 -6.80
CA THR A 384 -7.28 18.69 -5.63
C THR A 384 -8.06 18.57 -4.32
N LEU A 385 -9.34 18.98 -4.30
CA LEU A 385 -10.20 18.79 -3.14
C LEU A 385 -10.41 17.29 -2.86
N TYR A 386 -10.80 16.50 -3.86
CA TYR A 386 -10.99 15.05 -3.70
C TYR A 386 -9.70 14.33 -3.30
N LEU A 387 -8.54 14.75 -3.85
CA LEU A 387 -7.24 14.26 -3.44
C LEU A 387 -7.02 14.49 -1.95
N SER A 388 -7.22 15.73 -1.48
CA SER A 388 -7.01 16.09 -0.07
C SER A 388 -7.91 15.32 0.90
N VAL A 389 -9.20 15.15 0.56
CA VAL A 389 -10.15 14.39 1.36
C VAL A 389 -9.76 12.92 1.40
N SER A 390 -9.35 12.35 0.26
CA SER A 390 -8.90 10.95 0.19
C SER A 390 -7.63 10.72 1.00
N MET A 391 -6.68 11.67 0.99
CA MET A 391 -5.46 11.59 1.81
C MET A 391 -5.77 11.63 3.31
N ILE A 392 -6.67 12.52 3.75
CA ILE A 392 -7.08 12.62 5.16
C ILE A 392 -7.83 11.35 5.57
N ALA A 393 -8.76 10.88 4.74
CA ALA A 393 -9.51 9.65 5.01
C ALA A 393 -8.57 8.44 5.11
N PHE A 394 -7.55 8.34 4.26
CA PHE A 394 -6.52 7.30 4.35
C PHE A 394 -5.83 7.30 5.73
N VAL A 395 -5.43 8.48 6.23
CA VAL A 395 -4.82 8.60 7.56
C VAL A 395 -5.80 8.21 8.68
N CYS A 396 -7.09 8.56 8.55
CA CYS A 396 -8.12 8.13 9.50
C CYS A 396 -8.34 6.61 9.52
N PHE A 397 -8.20 5.93 8.39
CA PHE A 397 -8.26 4.47 8.37
C PHE A 397 -6.98 3.85 8.92
N LEU A 398 -5.81 4.44 8.67
CA LEU A 398 -4.55 3.93 9.24
C LEU A 398 -4.55 3.93 10.78
N SER A 399 -5.18 4.92 11.42
CA SER A 399 -5.28 4.95 12.89
C SER A 399 -6.09 3.80 13.48
N VAL A 400 -7.00 3.19 12.71
CA VAL A 400 -7.71 1.96 13.10
C VAL A 400 -6.72 0.82 13.35
N GLY A 401 -5.62 0.77 12.59
CA GLY A 401 -4.57 -0.25 12.70
C GLY A 401 -3.72 -0.13 13.97
N VAL A 402 -3.84 0.95 14.75
CA VAL A 402 -3.09 1.15 16.00
C VAL A 402 -3.69 0.35 17.16
N GLY A 403 -4.99 0.06 17.10
CA GLY A 403 -5.74 -0.58 18.19
C GLY A 403 -6.09 -2.04 17.91
N THR A 404 -6.52 -2.74 18.95
CA THR A 404 -7.00 -4.14 18.87
C THR A 404 -8.30 -4.28 18.08
N PHE A 405 -9.03 -3.17 17.86
CA PHE A 405 -10.26 -3.16 17.06
C PHE A 405 -10.04 -3.68 15.64
N VAL A 406 -8.87 -3.44 15.03
CA VAL A 406 -8.55 -3.92 13.68
C VAL A 406 -8.67 -5.44 13.53
N TYR A 407 -8.49 -6.19 14.62
CA TYR A 407 -8.56 -7.65 14.63
C TYR A 407 -9.98 -8.20 14.86
N THR A 408 -11.00 -7.36 14.79
CA THR A 408 -12.41 -7.79 14.71
C THR A 408 -12.84 -7.86 13.26
N HIS A 409 -13.85 -8.67 12.92
CA HIS A 409 -14.43 -8.70 11.57
C HIS A 409 -14.72 -7.30 10.99
N VAL A 410 -15.30 -6.42 11.82
CA VAL A 410 -15.66 -5.05 11.42
C VAL A 410 -14.40 -4.19 11.25
N GLY A 411 -13.50 -4.19 12.23
CA GLY A 411 -12.27 -3.39 12.17
C GLY A 411 -11.35 -3.82 11.03
N TRP A 412 -11.27 -5.11 10.72
CA TRP A 412 -10.47 -5.65 9.63
C TRP A 412 -10.94 -5.12 8.28
N VAL A 413 -12.26 -5.15 8.04
CA VAL A 413 -12.87 -4.62 6.83
C VAL A 413 -12.67 -3.12 6.73
N LEU A 414 -12.94 -2.38 7.80
CA LEU A 414 -12.80 -0.92 7.82
C LEU A 414 -11.36 -0.49 7.52
N PHE A 415 -10.39 -1.14 8.15
CA PHE A 415 -8.97 -0.84 7.95
C PHE A 415 -8.53 -1.16 6.53
N TRP A 416 -8.66 -2.42 6.10
CA TRP A 416 -8.11 -2.86 4.82
C TRP A 416 -8.85 -2.29 3.62
N ALA A 417 -10.19 -2.31 3.64
CA ALA A 417 -10.98 -1.72 2.55
C ALA A 417 -10.83 -0.20 2.52
N GLY A 418 -10.84 0.46 3.69
CA GLY A 418 -10.69 1.91 3.80
C GLY A 418 -9.34 2.38 3.29
N CYS A 419 -8.24 1.80 3.78
CA CYS A 419 -6.89 2.13 3.35
C CYS A 419 -6.73 1.93 1.85
N GLN A 420 -7.10 0.76 1.33
CA GLN A 420 -6.88 0.43 -0.07
C GLN A 420 -7.77 1.25 -1.01
N THR A 421 -9.03 1.49 -0.65
CA THR A 421 -9.94 2.32 -1.46
C THR A 421 -9.46 3.77 -1.50
N MET A 422 -9.06 4.34 -0.36
CA MET A 422 -8.53 5.71 -0.34
C MET A 422 -7.20 5.82 -1.10
N ARG A 423 -6.34 4.80 -1.03
CA ARG A 423 -5.12 4.71 -1.85
C ARG A 423 -5.42 4.65 -3.36
N ALA A 424 -6.47 3.93 -3.76
CA ALA A 424 -6.91 3.88 -5.16
C ALA A 424 -7.54 5.21 -5.62
N LEU A 425 -8.31 5.88 -4.76
CA LEU A 425 -8.93 7.17 -5.06
C LEU A 425 -7.90 8.31 -5.15
N THR A 426 -6.86 8.32 -4.32
CA THR A 426 -5.76 9.29 -4.45
C THR A 426 -5.05 9.14 -5.81
N SER A 427 -4.76 7.90 -6.22
CA SER A 427 -4.26 7.57 -7.57
C SER A 427 -5.17 8.10 -8.69
N LEU A 428 -6.49 7.90 -8.58
CA LEU A 428 -7.45 8.44 -9.54
C LEU A 428 -7.39 9.97 -9.61
N CYS A 429 -7.37 10.63 -8.47
CA CYS A 429 -7.31 12.09 -8.43
C CYS A 429 -6.04 12.62 -9.10
N ARG A 430 -4.87 12.02 -8.87
CA ARG A 430 -3.61 12.41 -9.50
C ARG A 430 -3.63 12.23 -11.02
N VAL A 431 -4.16 11.12 -11.51
CA VAL A 431 -4.33 10.90 -12.96
C VAL A 431 -5.31 11.89 -13.58
N MET A 432 -6.39 12.22 -12.88
CA MET A 432 -7.37 13.20 -13.34
C MET A 432 -6.86 14.65 -13.32
N LEU A 433 -5.97 14.99 -12.38
CA LEU A 433 -5.21 16.26 -12.41
C LEU A 433 -4.32 16.34 -13.65
N ALA A 434 -3.70 15.22 -14.04
CA ALA A 434 -2.83 15.09 -15.21
C ALA A 434 -3.57 14.99 -16.57
N GLN A 435 -4.91 15.03 -16.57
CA GLN A 435 -5.71 14.91 -17.78
C GLN A 435 -5.34 16.02 -18.81
N PRO A 436 -5.10 15.69 -20.09
CA PRO A 436 -4.83 16.69 -21.12
C PRO A 436 -5.96 17.71 -21.26
N SER A 437 -5.61 18.96 -21.55
CA SER A 437 -6.60 20.04 -21.73
C SER A 437 -7.29 19.92 -23.09
N PRO A 438 -8.63 20.06 -23.17
CA PRO A 438 -9.36 20.10 -24.44
C PRO A 438 -9.00 21.33 -25.30
N ALA A 439 -8.52 22.42 -24.68
CA ALA A 439 -8.17 23.67 -25.38
C ALA A 439 -7.06 23.52 -26.45
N ARG A 440 -6.21 22.49 -26.29
CA ARG A 440 -5.11 22.22 -27.23
C ARG A 440 -5.59 21.53 -28.52
N ASP A 441 -6.78 20.93 -28.50
CA ASP A 441 -7.41 20.32 -29.67
C ASP A 441 -8.09 21.39 -30.57
N GLU A 442 -8.64 22.47 -30.01
CA GLU A 442 -9.34 23.52 -30.76
C GLU A 442 -8.40 24.47 -31.53
N ARG A 443 -7.20 24.77 -31.02
CA ARG A 443 -6.21 25.61 -31.74
C ARG A 443 -5.64 24.99 -33.02
N ARG A 444 -6.01 23.74 -33.35
CA ARG A 444 -5.52 23.02 -34.54
C ARG A 444 -6.47 23.03 -35.74
N ILE A 445 -7.71 23.51 -35.60
CA ILE A 445 -8.72 23.40 -36.68
C ILE A 445 -8.83 24.67 -37.54
N VAL A 446 -8.06 25.72 -37.26
CA VAL A 446 -7.98 26.85 -38.19
C VAL A 446 -6.71 26.68 -39.02
N PRO A 447 -6.78 26.16 -40.26
CA PRO A 447 -5.72 26.42 -41.21
C PRO A 447 -5.64 27.95 -41.32
N VAL A 448 -4.46 28.50 -41.09
CA VAL A 448 -4.15 29.88 -41.47
C VAL A 448 -4.41 29.94 -42.96
N GLN A 449 -5.58 30.45 -43.36
CA GLN A 449 -5.78 30.92 -44.72
C GLN A 449 -4.73 31.99 -44.92
N ALA A 450 -3.81 31.74 -45.85
CA ALA A 450 -2.94 32.78 -46.37
C ALA A 450 -3.85 33.94 -46.80
N PRO A 451 -3.48 35.19 -46.51
CA PRO A 451 -4.21 36.31 -47.09
C PRO A 451 -4.16 36.17 -48.61
N ASP A 452 -5.33 36.04 -49.23
CA ASP A 452 -5.47 36.27 -50.66
C ASP A 452 -4.95 37.69 -50.92
N VAL A 453 -3.84 37.75 -51.65
CA VAL A 453 -3.33 39.01 -52.17
C VAL A 453 -4.27 39.38 -53.30
N ASP A 454 -5.19 40.30 -53.02
CA ASP A 454 -5.94 41.05 -54.02
C ASP A 454 -4.94 41.73 -54.96
N GLY A 455 -4.71 41.12 -56.12
CA GLY A 455 -3.95 41.67 -57.23
C GLY A 455 -4.90 42.28 -58.24
N ASP A 456 -5.50 43.41 -57.89
CA ASP A 456 -6.26 44.23 -58.83
C ASP A 456 -5.32 45.15 -59.63
N THR A 457 -5.52 45.14 -60.94
CA THR A 457 -5.20 46.21 -61.91
C THR A 457 -3.73 46.54 -62.21
N LEU A 458 -3.25 46.03 -63.36
CA LEU A 458 -2.24 46.70 -64.19
C LEU A 458 -2.83 47.03 -65.56
N VAL A 459 -2.93 48.35 -65.76
CA VAL A 459 -2.97 49.12 -67.00
C VAL A 459 -2.40 48.39 -68.21
N HIS A 460 -3.23 48.23 -69.25
CA HIS A 460 -2.94 48.73 -70.60
C HIS A 460 -4.22 48.90 -71.42
#